data_AF-A0A962AQM8-F1
#
_entry.id   AF-A0A962AQM8-F1
#
_cell.length_a   1.000
_cell.length_b   1.000
_cell.length_c   1.000
_cell.angle_alpha   90.00
_cell.angle_beta   90.00
_cell.angle_gamma   90.00
#
_symmetry.space_group_name_H-M   'P 1'
#
loop_
_entity.id
_entity.type
_entity.pdbx_description
1 polymer ?
#
loop_
_entity_poly.entity_id
_entity_poly.type
_entity_poly.pdbx_seq_one_letter_code
_entity_poly.pdbx_strand_id
1 'polypeptide(L)'
;MRRARTILGLAAALAVAASTPAWSWSNHALLTYWTFKNTPEVAEAPDVVVESFDDFLRAQEKDVANLLDGVESWARTTIPKYPVRPDELAYRIDPARDAAGRRRAFAEAMRIAPDVRLALFAQALPGFPADPARALRFSEVSTLREPAFSMMRFTRLEPGEKVPAALALASSSDEPDFGVDINCWDDSPSEWGKRYKFGKLPFGNPALDFATQAPFHMGFYHQSWIIYRAAPFVARTYPMLRVHQFVALARLAFRTNHAYWGWRFAGMAMHYVQDLAQPYHASILPGVSTLRMIAANTAAMVGWKGPKDAMVVLASNRHLAFERYEALLIHRD
;
A
#
# COMPACT_ATOMS: atom_id res chain seq x y z
N MET A 1 -8.88 38.76 19.22
CA MET A 1 -9.70 37.61 18.77
C MET A 1 -9.34 37.08 17.36
N ARG A 2 -9.13 37.91 16.32
CA ARG A 2 -8.67 37.42 15.00
C ARG A 2 -7.31 36.72 15.04
N ARG A 3 -6.30 37.30 15.70
CA ARG A 3 -4.95 36.71 15.82
C ARG A 3 -4.93 35.35 16.54
N ALA A 4 -5.74 35.16 17.59
CA ALA A 4 -5.85 33.88 18.29
C ALA A 4 -6.50 32.78 17.43
N ARG A 5 -7.48 33.13 16.59
CA ARG A 5 -8.09 32.20 15.60
C ARG A 5 -7.12 31.85 14.47
N THR A 6 -6.28 32.78 14.03
CA THR A 6 -5.24 32.52 13.04
C THR A 6 -4.12 31.64 13.59
N ILE A 7 -3.72 31.83 14.86
CA ILE A 7 -2.70 31.01 15.54
C ILE A 7 -3.23 29.60 15.82
N LEU A 8 -4.49 29.43 16.28
CA LEU A 8 -5.10 28.10 16.44
C LEU A 8 -5.31 27.39 15.09
N GLY A 9 -5.67 28.14 14.04
CA GLY A 9 -5.80 27.60 12.68
C GLY A 9 -4.47 27.14 12.10
N LEU A 10 -3.39 27.90 12.35
CA LEU A 10 -2.03 27.49 11.97
C LEU A 10 -1.55 26.29 12.80
N ALA A 11 -1.84 26.22 14.10
CA ALA A 11 -1.44 25.11 14.95
C ALA A 11 -2.16 23.80 14.57
N ALA A 12 -3.44 23.85 14.19
CA ALA A 12 -4.18 22.70 13.67
C ALA A 12 -3.69 22.27 12.28
N ALA A 13 -3.33 23.23 11.41
CA ALA A 13 -2.73 22.93 10.12
C ALA A 13 -1.30 22.36 10.25
N LEU A 14 -0.51 22.84 11.21
CA LEU A 14 0.83 22.33 11.54
C LEU A 14 0.80 20.96 12.22
N ALA A 15 -0.23 20.66 13.02
CA ALA A 15 -0.44 19.33 13.59
C ALA A 15 -0.86 18.29 12.54
N VAL A 16 -1.49 18.71 11.44
CA VAL A 16 -1.78 17.86 10.28
C VAL A 16 -0.57 17.78 9.33
N ALA A 17 0.23 18.84 9.20
CA ALA A 17 1.39 18.91 8.31
C ALA A 17 2.68 18.29 8.89
N ALA A 18 2.74 18.03 10.20
CA ALA A 18 3.85 17.36 10.87
C ALA A 18 3.57 15.87 11.15
N SER A 19 2.69 15.24 10.37
CA SER A 19 2.58 13.80 10.38
C SER A 19 3.84 13.23 9.71
N THR A 20 4.71 12.61 10.51
CA THR A 20 5.62 11.59 9.96
C THR A 20 4.76 10.59 9.19
N PRO A 21 5.23 10.04 8.05
CA PRO A 21 4.46 9.01 7.37
C PRO A 21 4.17 7.91 8.38
N ALA A 22 2.88 7.62 8.56
CA ALA A 22 2.41 6.48 9.34
C ALA A 22 2.37 5.31 8.36
N TRP A 23 3.17 4.29 8.64
CA TRP A 23 3.28 3.06 7.85
C TRP A 23 2.55 2.01 8.67
N SER A 24 1.62 1.28 8.07
CA SER A 24 0.77 0.29 8.75
C SER A 24 1.56 -0.61 9.68
N TRP A 25 2.72 -1.06 9.18
CA TRP A 25 3.79 -1.67 9.93
C TRP A 25 5.11 -1.04 9.51
N SER A 26 6.08 -1.04 10.41
CA SER A 26 7.34 -0.34 10.19
C SER A 26 8.25 -1.01 9.14
N ASN A 27 8.11 -2.34 8.99
CA ASN A 27 8.83 -3.15 8.01
C ASN A 27 8.03 -4.44 7.74
N HIS A 28 7.27 -4.44 6.65
CA HIS A 28 6.47 -5.59 6.23
C HIS A 28 7.32 -6.80 5.87
N ALA A 29 8.53 -6.59 5.32
CA ALA A 29 9.41 -7.69 4.95
C ALA A 29 9.82 -8.53 6.16
N LEU A 30 10.15 -7.91 7.30
CA LEU A 30 10.46 -8.63 8.53
C LEU A 30 9.26 -9.40 9.07
N LEU A 31 8.07 -8.78 9.10
CA LEU A 31 6.84 -9.47 9.52
C LEU A 31 6.54 -10.67 8.63
N THR A 32 6.62 -10.50 7.31
CA THR A 32 6.44 -11.58 6.34
C THR A 32 7.47 -12.69 6.54
N TYR A 33 8.74 -12.33 6.71
CA TYR A 33 9.81 -13.30 6.95
C TYR A 33 9.56 -14.14 8.20
N TRP A 34 9.32 -13.50 9.35
CA TRP A 34 9.08 -14.21 10.60
C TRP A 34 7.82 -15.08 10.57
N THR A 35 6.78 -14.62 9.87
CA THR A 35 5.51 -15.35 9.72
C THR A 35 5.70 -16.63 8.91
N PHE A 36 6.45 -16.59 7.81
CA PHE A 36 6.47 -17.68 6.84
C PHE A 36 7.74 -18.53 6.82
N LYS A 37 8.86 -18.09 7.41
CA LYS A 37 10.16 -18.76 7.25
C LYS A 37 10.18 -20.26 7.64
N ASN A 38 9.27 -20.68 8.52
CA ASN A 38 9.16 -22.06 9.00
C ASN A 38 7.91 -22.78 8.47
N THR A 39 7.13 -22.15 7.59
CA THR A 39 5.99 -22.82 6.93
C THR A 39 6.53 -23.74 5.84
N PRO A 40 6.05 -24.99 5.71
CA PRO A 40 6.56 -25.92 4.69
C PRO A 40 6.51 -25.34 3.28
N GLU A 41 5.46 -24.60 2.95
CA GLU A 41 5.23 -23.99 1.64
C GLU A 41 6.32 -22.99 1.23
N VAL A 42 7.01 -22.37 2.20
CA VAL A 42 8.07 -21.38 1.96
C VAL A 42 9.45 -21.94 2.29
N ALA A 43 9.58 -22.71 3.36
CA ALA A 43 10.84 -23.30 3.79
C ALA A 43 11.35 -24.39 2.83
N GLU A 44 10.44 -25.15 2.22
CA GLU A 44 10.77 -26.22 1.28
C GLU A 44 10.62 -25.78 -0.19
N ALA A 45 10.20 -24.53 -0.43
CA ALA A 45 10.12 -23.98 -1.78
C ALA A 45 11.52 -23.90 -2.41
N PRO A 46 11.67 -24.30 -3.68
CA PRO A 46 12.94 -24.17 -4.38
C PRO A 46 13.32 -22.70 -4.53
N ASP A 47 14.62 -22.45 -4.63
CA ASP A 47 15.14 -21.15 -5.06
C ASP A 47 14.51 -20.73 -6.39
N VAL A 48 14.22 -19.44 -6.50
CA VAL A 48 13.62 -18.84 -7.69
C VAL A 48 14.65 -18.05 -8.47
N VAL A 49 14.50 -18.07 -9.80
CA VAL A 49 15.34 -17.32 -10.72
C VAL A 49 14.77 -15.92 -10.87
N VAL A 50 15.55 -14.90 -10.52
CA VAL A 50 15.20 -13.50 -10.62
C VAL A 50 14.88 -13.16 -12.09
N GLU A 51 13.72 -12.53 -12.29
CA GLU A 51 13.18 -12.18 -13.60
C GLU A 51 12.80 -10.70 -13.63
N SER A 52 13.13 -10.01 -14.73
CA SER A 52 12.72 -8.62 -14.90
C SER A 52 11.18 -8.51 -15.04
N PHE A 53 10.61 -7.39 -14.59
CA PHE A 53 9.17 -7.17 -14.75
C PHE A 53 8.76 -7.08 -16.23
N ASP A 54 9.66 -6.58 -17.08
CA ASP A 54 9.42 -6.46 -18.51
C ASP A 54 9.34 -7.82 -19.19
N ASP A 55 10.17 -8.78 -18.78
CA ASP A 55 10.14 -10.14 -19.29
C ASP A 55 8.85 -10.85 -18.91
N PHE A 56 8.44 -10.76 -17.63
CA PHE A 56 7.17 -11.29 -17.16
C PHE A 56 5.98 -10.70 -17.95
N LEU A 57 5.89 -9.38 -18.03
CA LEU A 57 4.78 -8.72 -18.73
C LEU A 57 4.77 -9.05 -20.23
N ARG A 58 5.93 -9.17 -20.86
CA ARG A 58 6.05 -9.55 -22.28
C ARG A 58 5.59 -10.99 -22.50
N ALA A 59 6.06 -11.92 -21.67
CA ALA A 59 5.73 -13.33 -21.78
C ALA A 59 4.24 -13.59 -21.52
N GLN A 60 3.64 -12.83 -20.59
CA GLN A 60 2.29 -13.07 -20.08
C GLN A 60 1.27 -12.03 -20.57
N GLU A 61 1.57 -11.25 -21.62
CA GLU A 61 0.74 -10.10 -22.02
C GLU A 61 -0.73 -10.46 -22.23
N LYS A 62 -1.01 -11.56 -22.93
CA LYS A 62 -2.37 -12.04 -23.17
C LYS A 62 -3.07 -12.47 -21.88
N ASP A 63 -2.37 -13.21 -21.02
CA ASP A 63 -2.98 -13.76 -19.80
C ASP A 63 -3.17 -12.69 -18.73
N VAL A 64 -2.28 -11.69 -18.67
CA VAL A 64 -2.45 -10.48 -17.84
C VAL A 64 -3.66 -9.67 -18.30
N ALA A 65 -3.87 -9.51 -19.62
CA ALA A 65 -5.07 -8.82 -20.15
C ALA A 65 -6.36 -9.51 -19.69
N ASN A 66 -6.47 -10.82 -19.92
CA ASN A 66 -7.63 -11.60 -19.50
C ASN A 66 -7.85 -11.56 -17.97
N LEU A 67 -6.76 -11.62 -17.21
CA LEU A 67 -6.80 -11.58 -15.75
C LEU A 67 -7.33 -10.23 -15.25
N LEU A 68 -6.80 -9.12 -15.76
CA LEU A 68 -7.19 -7.78 -15.29
C LEU A 68 -8.63 -7.43 -15.69
N ASP A 69 -9.13 -7.95 -16.80
CA ASP A 69 -10.56 -7.85 -17.16
C ASP A 69 -11.46 -8.65 -16.19
N GLY A 70 -11.01 -9.84 -15.78
CA GLY A 70 -11.67 -10.63 -14.74
C GLY A 70 -11.68 -9.93 -13.38
N VAL A 71 -10.56 -9.33 -12.99
CA VAL A 71 -10.44 -8.54 -11.75
C VAL A 71 -11.38 -7.33 -11.78
N GLU A 72 -11.46 -6.60 -12.90
CA GLU A 72 -12.40 -5.48 -13.04
C GLU A 72 -13.85 -5.93 -12.90
N SER A 73 -14.21 -7.05 -13.53
CA SER A 73 -15.55 -7.64 -13.43
C SER A 73 -15.89 -8.02 -11.99
N TRP A 74 -14.97 -8.68 -11.29
CA TRP A 74 -15.12 -9.02 -9.87
C TRP A 74 -15.22 -7.78 -8.97
N ALA A 75 -14.41 -6.76 -9.21
CA ALA A 75 -14.38 -5.55 -8.40
C ALA A 75 -15.72 -4.80 -8.47
N ARG A 76 -16.33 -4.71 -9.66
CA ARG A 76 -17.66 -4.09 -9.88
C ARG A 76 -18.77 -4.76 -9.08
N THR A 77 -18.72 -6.08 -8.93
CA THR A 77 -19.78 -6.83 -8.23
C THR A 77 -19.52 -6.99 -6.74
N THR A 78 -18.26 -6.90 -6.31
CA THR A 78 -17.86 -7.33 -4.96
C THR A 78 -17.41 -6.17 -4.06
N ILE A 79 -16.73 -5.17 -4.61
CA ILE A 79 -16.15 -4.09 -3.79
C ILE A 79 -17.19 -3.00 -3.55
N PRO A 80 -17.57 -2.72 -2.28
CA PRO A 80 -18.48 -1.63 -1.98
C PRO A 80 -17.92 -0.29 -2.45
N LYS A 81 -18.76 0.53 -3.09
CA LYS A 81 -18.39 1.87 -3.56
C LYS A 81 -17.19 1.88 -4.54
N TYR A 82 -16.92 0.78 -5.24
CA TYR A 82 -15.90 0.70 -6.26
C TYR A 82 -16.16 1.69 -7.41
N PRO A 83 -15.23 2.63 -7.68
CA PRO A 83 -15.29 3.45 -8.88
C PRO A 83 -14.87 2.59 -10.06
N VAL A 84 -15.80 2.36 -10.97
CA VAL A 84 -15.59 1.64 -12.23
C VAL A 84 -14.31 2.13 -12.92
N ARG A 85 -13.43 1.22 -13.33
CA ARG A 85 -12.25 1.59 -14.12
C ARG A 85 -12.71 2.10 -15.49
N PRO A 86 -12.22 3.26 -15.95
CA PRO A 86 -12.47 3.72 -17.31
C PRO A 86 -11.99 2.70 -18.36
N ASP A 87 -12.77 2.47 -19.40
CA ASP A 87 -12.52 1.42 -20.40
C ASP A 87 -11.23 1.65 -21.19
N GLU A 88 -10.82 2.91 -21.35
CA GLU A 88 -9.55 3.30 -21.98
C GLU A 88 -8.32 2.90 -21.17
N LEU A 89 -8.46 2.64 -19.86
CA LEU A 89 -7.38 2.14 -19.01
C LEU A 89 -7.27 0.62 -19.04
N ALA A 90 -8.05 -0.08 -19.85
CA ALA A 90 -7.99 -1.54 -19.91
C ALA A 90 -6.64 -2.00 -20.45
N TYR A 91 -6.07 -3.05 -19.86
CA TYR A 91 -4.84 -3.63 -20.37
C TYR A 91 -5.13 -4.42 -21.64
N ARG A 92 -4.90 -3.78 -22.79
CA ARG A 92 -5.09 -4.40 -24.10
C ARG A 92 -3.76 -4.88 -24.67
N ILE A 93 -3.80 -6.05 -25.29
CA ILE A 93 -2.65 -6.61 -26.00
C ILE A 93 -2.28 -5.66 -27.13
N ASP A 94 -0.99 -5.32 -27.19
CA ASP A 94 -0.44 -4.48 -28.25
C ASP A 94 0.98 -4.93 -28.57
N PRO A 95 1.16 -5.77 -29.62
CA PRO A 95 2.47 -6.30 -29.97
C PRO A 95 3.49 -5.23 -30.36
N ALA A 96 3.05 -4.02 -30.73
CA ALA A 96 3.92 -2.91 -31.11
C ALA A 96 4.43 -2.11 -29.89
N ARG A 97 3.90 -2.41 -28.69
CA ARG A 97 4.24 -1.68 -27.46
C ARG A 97 5.62 -2.06 -26.95
N ASP A 98 6.44 -1.05 -26.69
CA ASP A 98 7.72 -1.21 -26.01
C ASP A 98 7.55 -1.55 -24.52
N ALA A 99 8.66 -1.83 -23.84
CA ALA A 99 8.66 -2.19 -22.42
C ALA A 99 8.05 -1.10 -21.53
N ALA A 100 8.43 0.16 -21.74
CA ALA A 100 7.95 1.30 -20.96
C ALA A 100 6.43 1.52 -21.15
N GLY A 101 5.96 1.43 -22.40
CA GLY A 101 4.54 1.45 -22.72
C GLY A 101 3.80 0.31 -22.04
N ARG A 102 4.36 -0.91 -22.03
CA ARG A 102 3.72 -2.10 -21.42
C ARG A 102 3.57 -1.92 -19.92
N ARG A 103 4.60 -1.43 -19.22
CA ARG A 103 4.53 -1.08 -17.80
C ARG A 103 3.49 0.00 -17.53
N ARG A 104 3.44 1.05 -18.36
CA ARG A 104 2.43 2.11 -18.23
C ARG A 104 1.02 1.56 -18.39
N ALA A 105 0.76 0.77 -19.42
CA ALA A 105 -0.56 0.17 -19.65
C ALA A 105 -0.96 -0.75 -18.47
N PHE A 106 -0.02 -1.53 -17.94
CA PHE A 106 -0.24 -2.36 -16.76
C PHE A 106 -0.61 -1.50 -15.54
N ALA A 107 0.16 -0.45 -15.27
CA ALA A 107 -0.07 0.45 -14.14
C ALA A 107 -1.43 1.16 -14.25
N GLU A 108 -1.81 1.60 -15.45
CA GLU A 108 -3.10 2.22 -15.72
C GLU A 108 -4.27 1.25 -15.50
N ALA A 109 -4.13 -0.01 -15.93
CA ALA A 109 -5.15 -1.03 -15.73
C ALA A 109 -5.31 -1.47 -14.27
N MET A 110 -4.19 -1.57 -13.55
CA MET A 110 -4.19 -1.78 -12.10
C MET A 110 -4.62 -0.53 -11.33
N ARG A 111 -4.57 0.65 -11.97
CA ARG A 111 -4.68 1.99 -11.37
C ARG A 111 -3.74 2.17 -10.18
N ILE A 112 -2.46 1.86 -10.40
CA ILE A 112 -1.32 2.12 -9.48
C ILE A 112 -0.46 3.24 -10.05
N ALA A 113 0.45 3.80 -9.26
CA ALA A 113 1.37 4.84 -9.74
C ALA A 113 2.24 4.29 -10.89
N PRO A 114 2.32 4.98 -12.06
CA PRO A 114 3.06 4.49 -13.22
C PRO A 114 4.60 4.63 -13.07
N ASP A 115 5.06 5.36 -12.05
CA ASP A 115 6.47 5.57 -11.73
C ASP A 115 6.99 4.66 -10.61
N VAL A 116 6.14 3.75 -10.10
CA VAL A 116 6.56 2.69 -9.17
C VAL A 116 7.78 1.95 -9.72
N ARG A 117 8.80 1.75 -8.87
CA ARG A 117 10.11 1.26 -9.32
C ARG A 117 10.06 -0.19 -9.78
N LEU A 118 9.39 -1.05 -8.99
CA LEU A 118 9.42 -2.51 -9.16
C LEU A 118 10.87 -3.01 -9.38
N ALA A 119 11.80 -2.45 -8.62
CA ALA A 119 13.22 -2.75 -8.73
C ALA A 119 13.49 -4.23 -8.41
N LEU A 120 14.60 -4.77 -8.91
CA LEU A 120 15.07 -6.10 -8.52
C LEU A 120 15.95 -5.93 -7.28
N PHE A 121 15.38 -6.18 -6.11
CA PHE A 121 16.08 -6.00 -4.84
C PHE A 121 15.76 -7.11 -3.84
N ALA A 122 16.64 -7.29 -2.88
CA ALA A 122 16.44 -8.03 -1.65
C ALA A 122 16.63 -7.09 -0.45
N GLN A 123 15.75 -7.17 0.54
CA GLN A 123 15.96 -6.50 1.82
C GLN A 123 16.91 -7.32 2.70
N ALA A 124 17.67 -6.63 3.55
CA ALA A 124 18.37 -7.27 4.64
C ALA A 124 17.37 -7.89 5.63
N LEU A 125 17.49 -9.19 5.87
CA LEU A 125 16.65 -9.96 6.80
C LEU A 125 17.54 -10.84 7.70
N PRO A 126 17.03 -11.37 8.82
CA PRO A 126 17.79 -12.32 9.65
C PRO A 126 18.22 -13.54 8.83
N GLY A 127 19.54 -13.76 8.72
CA GLY A 127 20.13 -14.81 7.87
C GLY A 127 20.40 -14.39 6.42
N PHE A 128 19.95 -13.21 5.99
CA PHE A 128 20.19 -12.63 4.67
C PHE A 128 20.75 -11.21 4.81
N PRO A 129 22.05 -11.07 5.13
CA PRO A 129 22.66 -9.76 5.34
C PRO A 129 22.71 -8.95 4.05
N ALA A 130 22.71 -7.61 4.18
CA ALA A 130 22.95 -6.72 3.05
C ALA A 130 24.35 -6.96 2.45
N ASP A 131 24.46 -6.82 1.13
CA ASP A 131 25.73 -6.79 0.42
C ASP A 131 26.10 -5.34 0.07
N PRO A 132 27.07 -4.72 0.77
CA PRO A 132 27.45 -3.33 0.54
C PRO A 132 27.95 -3.04 -0.88
N ALA A 133 28.51 -4.03 -1.57
CA ALA A 133 29.02 -3.86 -2.94
C ALA A 133 27.89 -3.73 -3.97
N ARG A 134 26.71 -4.26 -3.64
CA ARG A 134 25.49 -4.22 -4.46
C ARG A 134 24.39 -3.36 -3.84
N ALA A 135 24.74 -2.46 -2.92
CA ALA A 135 23.77 -1.62 -2.22
C ALA A 135 22.96 -0.74 -3.19
N LEU A 136 21.64 -0.69 -2.98
CA LEU A 136 20.74 0.25 -3.63
C LEU A 136 20.39 1.39 -2.67
N ARG A 137 20.31 2.61 -3.21
CA ARG A 137 19.75 3.77 -2.52
C ARG A 137 18.24 3.59 -2.39
N PHE A 138 17.66 4.17 -1.35
CA PHE A 138 16.20 4.14 -1.14
C PHE A 138 15.42 4.63 -2.37
N SER A 139 15.90 5.67 -3.06
CA SER A 139 15.26 6.22 -4.27
C SER A 139 15.33 5.33 -5.51
N GLU A 140 16.18 4.29 -5.50
CA GLU A 140 16.24 3.28 -6.55
C GLU A 140 15.15 2.21 -6.35
N VAL A 141 14.62 2.07 -5.14
CA VAL A 141 13.59 1.10 -4.76
C VAL A 141 12.22 1.76 -4.56
N SER A 142 12.20 3.01 -4.07
CA SER A 142 11.00 3.76 -3.73
C SER A 142 10.90 5.10 -4.47
N THR A 143 9.66 5.53 -4.74
CA THR A 143 9.37 6.90 -5.20
C THR A 143 9.23 7.89 -4.05
N LEU A 144 9.05 7.39 -2.82
CA LEU A 144 8.97 8.21 -1.62
C LEU A 144 10.36 8.53 -1.05
N ARG A 145 10.41 9.56 -0.21
CA ARG A 145 11.61 9.90 0.55
C ARG A 145 11.86 8.86 1.64
N GLU A 146 13.12 8.49 1.83
CA GLU A 146 13.53 7.63 2.94
C GLU A 146 13.12 8.26 4.29
N PRO A 147 12.37 7.52 5.13
CA PRO A 147 12.03 7.98 6.48
C PRO A 147 13.28 8.20 7.32
N ALA A 148 13.22 9.18 8.23
CA ALA A 148 14.27 9.35 9.23
C ALA A 148 14.39 8.07 10.07
N PHE A 149 15.63 7.63 10.30
CA PHE A 149 15.95 6.41 11.07
C PHE A 149 15.48 5.09 10.41
N SER A 150 15.24 5.09 9.10
CA SER A 150 14.99 3.84 8.36
C SER A 150 16.14 2.85 8.55
N MET A 151 15.77 1.63 8.96
CA MET A 151 16.68 0.49 9.09
C MET A 151 16.71 -0.39 7.83
N MET A 152 15.86 -0.09 6.83
CA MET A 152 15.80 -0.85 5.59
C MET A 152 17.09 -0.69 4.77
N ARG A 153 17.69 -1.81 4.37
CA ARG A 153 18.86 -1.86 3.49
C ARG A 153 18.57 -2.81 2.34
N PHE A 154 18.94 -2.38 1.15
CA PHE A 154 18.58 -3.06 -0.10
C PHE A 154 19.83 -3.52 -0.83
N THR A 155 19.81 -4.77 -1.26
CA THR A 155 20.82 -5.38 -2.14
C THR A 155 20.21 -5.52 -3.53
N ARG A 156 20.93 -5.08 -4.56
CA ARG A 156 20.55 -5.28 -5.97
C ARG A 156 20.58 -6.76 -6.33
N LEU A 157 19.52 -7.20 -7.00
CA LEU A 157 19.43 -8.51 -7.63
C LEU A 157 19.57 -8.36 -9.15
N GLU A 158 20.19 -9.34 -9.79
CA GLU A 158 20.37 -9.35 -11.25
C GLU A 158 19.47 -10.43 -11.90
N PRO A 159 18.92 -10.18 -13.11
CA PRO A 159 18.19 -11.22 -13.84
C PRO A 159 19.03 -12.49 -14.01
N GLY A 160 18.42 -13.64 -13.75
CA GLY A 160 19.10 -14.95 -13.77
C GLY A 160 19.75 -15.38 -12.45
N GLU A 161 19.89 -14.48 -11.47
CA GLU A 161 20.33 -14.82 -10.11
C GLU A 161 19.32 -15.76 -9.46
N LYS A 162 19.79 -16.73 -8.66
CA LYS A 162 18.94 -17.59 -7.83
C LYS A 162 18.86 -17.02 -6.44
N VAL A 163 17.65 -16.83 -5.93
CA VAL A 163 17.38 -16.39 -4.56
C VAL A 163 16.38 -17.29 -3.87
N PRO A 164 16.45 -17.46 -2.54
CA PRO A 164 15.43 -18.20 -1.81
C PRO A 164 14.05 -17.58 -1.99
N ALA A 165 13.02 -18.44 -2.12
CA ALA A 165 11.62 -18.00 -2.23
C ALA A 165 11.21 -17.10 -1.05
N ALA A 166 11.65 -17.43 0.17
CA ALA A 166 11.41 -16.63 1.37
C ALA A 166 11.94 -15.18 1.22
N LEU A 167 13.10 -15.00 0.59
CA LEU A 167 13.71 -13.68 0.39
C LEU A 167 12.92 -12.85 -0.62
N ALA A 168 12.46 -13.48 -1.71
CA ALA A 168 11.61 -12.82 -2.71
C ALA A 168 10.24 -12.45 -2.15
N LEU A 169 9.60 -13.36 -1.40
CA LEU A 169 8.31 -13.15 -0.74
C LEU A 169 8.39 -12.02 0.29
N ALA A 170 9.37 -12.08 1.20
CA ALA A 170 9.51 -11.09 2.26
C ALA A 170 9.92 -9.71 1.72
N SER A 171 10.96 -9.63 0.89
CA SER A 171 11.45 -8.32 0.41
C SER A 171 10.38 -7.52 -0.34
N SER A 172 9.52 -8.21 -1.08
CA SER A 172 8.46 -7.60 -1.89
C SER A 172 7.24 -7.15 -1.09
N SER A 173 7.07 -7.55 0.17
CA SER A 173 5.92 -7.12 0.96
C SER A 173 5.98 -5.67 1.43
N ASP A 174 7.11 -4.97 1.31
CA ASP A 174 7.15 -3.50 1.50
C ASP A 174 6.96 -2.73 0.19
N GLU A 175 6.95 -3.40 -0.98
CA GLU A 175 6.84 -2.69 -2.27
C GLU A 175 5.61 -1.78 -2.38
N PRO A 176 4.44 -2.13 -1.81
CA PRO A 176 3.30 -1.22 -1.81
C PRO A 176 3.60 0.16 -1.23
N ASP A 177 4.26 0.21 -0.07
CA ASP A 177 4.68 1.46 0.58
C ASP A 177 5.84 2.16 -0.14
N PHE A 178 6.48 1.49 -1.10
CA PHE A 178 7.54 2.09 -1.94
C PHE A 178 7.00 2.85 -3.16
N GLY A 179 5.69 2.95 -3.31
CA GLY A 179 5.09 3.88 -4.25
C GLY A 179 3.94 3.34 -5.08
N VAL A 180 3.43 2.14 -4.81
CA VAL A 180 2.36 1.52 -5.63
C VAL A 180 1.11 2.39 -5.64
N ASP A 181 0.69 2.91 -4.48
CA ASP A 181 -0.60 3.57 -4.29
C ASP A 181 -0.55 5.10 -4.23
N ILE A 182 0.55 5.69 -4.71
CA ILE A 182 0.79 7.12 -4.59
C ILE A 182 0.07 7.92 -5.68
N ASN A 183 -0.57 9.00 -5.23
CA ASN A 183 -1.21 10.02 -6.04
C ASN A 183 -2.25 9.49 -7.05
N CYS A 184 -3.00 8.46 -6.67
CA CYS A 184 -4.00 7.82 -7.55
C CYS A 184 -5.38 8.50 -7.60
N TRP A 185 -5.55 9.66 -6.95
CA TRP A 185 -6.86 10.35 -6.82
C TRP A 185 -6.96 11.59 -7.71
N ASP A 186 -8.19 12.03 -8.00
CA ASP A 186 -8.46 13.17 -8.89
C ASP A 186 -7.81 14.49 -8.42
N ASP A 187 -7.66 14.65 -7.10
CA ASP A 187 -7.11 15.83 -6.43
C ASP A 187 -5.67 15.63 -5.90
N SER A 188 -5.02 14.51 -6.22
CA SER A 188 -3.60 14.29 -5.97
C SER A 188 -2.71 15.07 -6.96
N PRO A 189 -1.47 15.43 -6.60
CA PRO A 189 -0.53 16.16 -7.46
C PRO A 189 0.11 15.25 -8.53
N SER A 190 -0.70 14.57 -9.33
CA SER A 190 -0.24 13.74 -10.45
C SER A 190 -1.11 13.87 -11.70
N GLU A 191 -0.54 13.47 -12.84
CA GLU A 191 -1.30 13.38 -14.09
C GLU A 191 -2.13 12.10 -14.19
N TRP A 192 -1.73 11.02 -13.51
CA TRP A 192 -2.44 9.73 -13.57
C TRP A 192 -3.69 9.71 -12.69
N GLY A 193 -3.66 10.30 -11.49
CA GLY A 193 -4.82 10.31 -10.59
C GLY A 193 -6.07 10.89 -11.23
N LYS A 194 -5.92 11.98 -12.01
CA LYS A 194 -6.98 12.63 -12.80
C LYS A 194 -7.65 11.71 -13.84
N ARG A 195 -6.90 10.70 -14.31
CA ARG A 195 -7.35 9.71 -15.31
C ARG A 195 -7.99 8.48 -14.66
N TYR A 196 -7.61 8.11 -13.44
CA TYR A 196 -8.03 6.86 -12.79
C TYR A 196 -9.47 6.84 -12.29
N LYS A 197 -10.11 8.01 -12.18
CA LYS A 197 -11.53 8.17 -11.80
C LYS A 197 -11.88 7.50 -10.47
N PHE A 198 -10.92 7.46 -9.54
CA PHE A 198 -11.25 7.10 -8.16
C PHE A 198 -12.08 8.18 -7.46
N GLY A 199 -12.08 9.42 -7.98
CA GLY A 199 -12.70 10.59 -7.36
C GLY A 199 -11.71 11.32 -6.46
N LYS A 200 -12.20 12.28 -5.67
CA LYS A 200 -11.39 12.95 -4.65
C LYS A 200 -10.97 12.00 -3.54
N LEU A 201 -9.79 12.23 -2.97
CA LEU A 201 -9.26 11.51 -1.81
C LEU A 201 -10.30 11.50 -0.66
N PRO A 202 -10.75 10.33 -0.18
CA PRO A 202 -11.82 10.25 0.81
C PRO A 202 -11.37 10.67 2.22
N PHE A 203 -10.11 10.44 2.57
CA PHE A 203 -9.49 10.86 3.83
C PHE A 203 -7.97 10.91 3.65
N GLY A 204 -7.30 11.74 4.46
CA GLY A 204 -5.89 12.10 4.28
C GLY A 204 -5.71 13.50 3.70
N ASN A 205 -4.46 13.88 3.43
CA ASN A 205 -4.13 15.17 2.83
C ASN A 205 -3.56 14.95 1.42
N PRO A 206 -4.26 15.37 0.35
CA PRO A 206 -3.78 15.12 -1.01
C PRO A 206 -2.49 15.85 -1.37
N ALA A 207 -2.08 16.86 -0.59
CA ALA A 207 -0.82 17.58 -0.77
C ALA A 207 0.40 16.85 -0.16
N LEU A 208 0.19 15.75 0.57
CA LEU A 208 1.24 14.92 1.15
C LEU A 208 1.22 13.57 0.43
N ASP A 209 2.23 13.28 -0.39
CA ASP A 209 2.25 12.09 -1.25
C ASP A 209 1.96 10.79 -0.48
N PHE A 210 2.64 10.57 0.64
CA PHE A 210 2.46 9.39 1.49
C PHE A 210 1.05 9.27 2.10
N ALA A 211 0.29 10.35 2.21
CA ALA A 211 -1.06 10.30 2.76
C ALA A 211 -2.09 9.85 1.72
N THR A 212 -1.74 9.88 0.42
CA THR A 212 -2.65 9.52 -0.67
C THR A 212 -2.86 8.02 -0.82
N GLN A 213 -1.93 7.20 -0.31
CA GLN A 213 -2.07 5.74 -0.30
C GLN A 213 -3.05 5.26 0.79
N ALA A 214 -3.32 6.06 1.82
CA ALA A 214 -4.06 5.62 3.00
C ALA A 214 -5.38 4.86 2.70
N PRO A 215 -6.24 5.28 1.75
CA PRO A 215 -7.47 4.52 1.48
C PRO A 215 -7.26 3.23 0.70
N PHE A 216 -6.08 2.97 0.14
CA PHE A 216 -5.71 1.68 -0.43
C PHE A 216 -5.13 0.71 0.61
N HIS A 217 -4.59 1.24 1.72
CA HIS A 217 -3.95 0.48 2.80
C HIS A 217 -4.87 0.27 4.02
N MET A 218 -5.81 1.18 4.25
CA MET A 218 -6.75 1.12 5.37
C MET A 218 -8.12 0.64 4.90
N GLY A 219 -8.77 -0.23 5.68
CA GLY A 219 -10.09 -0.78 5.38
C GLY A 219 -10.98 -0.80 6.61
N PHE A 220 -11.99 0.07 6.64
CA PHE A 220 -12.89 0.19 7.78
C PHE A 220 -14.13 -0.68 7.61
N TYR A 221 -13.98 -2.01 7.54
CA TYR A 221 -15.07 -2.94 7.16
C TYR A 221 -16.05 -3.30 8.29
N HIS A 222 -15.70 -3.00 9.54
CA HIS A 222 -16.48 -3.39 10.72
C HIS A 222 -16.99 -2.20 11.54
N GLN A 223 -17.28 -1.08 10.88
CA GLN A 223 -17.88 0.08 11.55
C GLN A 223 -19.39 -0.09 11.70
N SER A 224 -19.97 0.60 12.69
CA SER A 224 -21.44 0.62 12.84
C SER A 224 -22.11 1.25 11.62
N TRP A 225 -23.25 0.72 11.19
CA TRP A 225 -23.97 1.17 10.00
C TRP A 225 -24.28 2.68 10.00
N ILE A 226 -24.50 3.26 11.19
CA ILE A 226 -24.76 4.70 11.35
C ILE A 226 -23.54 5.56 10.98
N ILE A 227 -22.32 5.04 11.16
CA ILE A 227 -21.09 5.71 10.75
C ILE A 227 -21.05 5.79 9.22
N TYR A 228 -21.33 4.69 8.50
CA TYR A 228 -21.37 4.72 7.03
C TYR A 228 -22.46 5.64 6.49
N ARG A 229 -23.58 5.79 7.21
CA ARG A 229 -24.64 6.74 6.83
C ARG A 229 -24.21 8.19 7.04
N ALA A 230 -23.53 8.49 8.15
CA ALA A 230 -23.10 9.84 8.49
C ALA A 230 -21.84 10.30 7.75
N ALA A 231 -20.94 9.37 7.43
CA ALA A 231 -19.63 9.62 6.84
C ALA A 231 -19.34 8.59 5.72
N PRO A 232 -20.11 8.56 4.62
CA PRO A 232 -20.01 7.51 3.59
C PRO A 232 -18.63 7.45 2.91
N PHE A 233 -17.84 8.52 2.99
CA PHE A 233 -16.47 8.55 2.47
C PHE A 233 -15.55 7.53 3.14
N VAL A 234 -15.80 7.13 4.40
CA VAL A 234 -14.98 6.12 5.10
C VAL A 234 -15.12 4.72 4.51
N ALA A 235 -16.17 4.46 3.73
CA ALA A 235 -16.35 3.20 3.01
C ALA A 235 -15.58 3.16 1.68
N ARG A 236 -15.03 4.29 1.21
CA ARG A 236 -14.23 4.35 -0.03
C ARG A 236 -12.80 3.92 0.26
N THR A 237 -12.63 2.63 0.52
CA THR A 237 -11.36 1.99 0.83
C THR A 237 -11.16 0.78 -0.07
N TYR A 238 -9.92 0.53 -0.51
CA TYR A 238 -9.60 -0.46 -1.54
C TYR A 238 -8.46 -1.45 -1.20
N PRO A 239 -8.12 -1.79 0.06
CA PRO A 239 -7.14 -2.87 0.30
C PRO A 239 -7.63 -4.21 -0.24
N MET A 240 -8.94 -4.49 -0.19
CA MET A 240 -9.50 -5.69 -0.83
C MET A 240 -9.29 -5.74 -2.35
N LEU A 241 -9.27 -4.59 -3.04
CA LEU A 241 -8.93 -4.54 -4.47
C LEU A 241 -7.48 -4.99 -4.67
N ARG A 242 -6.56 -4.44 -3.87
CA ARG A 242 -5.14 -4.71 -3.97
C ARG A 242 -4.79 -6.16 -3.64
N VAL A 243 -5.34 -6.69 -2.55
CA VAL A 243 -5.21 -8.13 -2.21
C VAL A 243 -5.67 -8.99 -3.39
N HIS A 244 -6.85 -8.72 -3.95
CA HIS A 244 -7.36 -9.54 -5.05
C HIS A 244 -6.51 -9.42 -6.32
N GLN A 245 -6.10 -8.20 -6.70
CA GLN A 245 -5.23 -7.96 -7.85
C GLN A 245 -3.91 -8.73 -7.72
N PHE A 246 -3.21 -8.57 -6.60
CA PHE A 246 -1.90 -9.18 -6.42
C PHE A 246 -1.99 -10.70 -6.19
N VAL A 247 -3.02 -11.21 -5.50
CA VAL A 247 -3.25 -12.67 -5.42
C VAL A 247 -3.54 -13.27 -6.79
N ALA A 248 -4.34 -12.59 -7.62
CA ALA A 248 -4.63 -13.05 -8.98
C ALA A 248 -3.35 -13.11 -9.81
N LEU A 249 -2.53 -12.05 -9.78
CA LEU A 249 -1.24 -12.00 -10.47
C LEU A 249 -0.25 -13.06 -9.97
N ALA A 250 -0.16 -13.27 -8.66
CA ALA A 250 0.68 -14.31 -8.06
C ALA A 250 0.29 -15.69 -8.58
N ARG A 251 -1.01 -16.00 -8.56
CA ARG A 251 -1.56 -17.26 -9.06
C ARG A 251 -1.30 -17.45 -10.55
N LEU A 252 -1.41 -16.40 -11.36
CA LEU A 252 -1.06 -16.45 -12.78
C LEU A 252 0.42 -16.80 -12.94
N ALA A 253 1.31 -16.02 -12.32
CA ALA A 253 2.74 -16.18 -12.44
C ALA A 253 3.23 -17.58 -12.00
N PHE A 254 2.71 -18.12 -10.89
CA PHE A 254 3.04 -19.49 -10.48
C PHE A 254 2.60 -20.54 -11.51
N ARG A 255 1.40 -20.42 -12.08
CA ARG A 255 0.89 -21.40 -13.06
C ARG A 255 1.58 -21.31 -14.42
N THR A 256 2.18 -20.17 -14.74
CA THR A 256 2.85 -19.93 -16.03
C THR A 256 4.38 -19.96 -15.93
N ASN A 257 4.92 -20.56 -14.86
CA ASN A 257 6.35 -20.78 -14.64
C ASN A 257 7.18 -19.48 -14.45
N HIS A 258 6.57 -18.46 -13.84
CA HIS A 258 7.20 -17.20 -13.45
C HIS A 258 7.28 -17.09 -11.92
N ALA A 259 7.92 -18.08 -11.28
CA ALA A 259 7.88 -18.25 -9.82
C ALA A 259 8.40 -17.03 -9.04
N TYR A 260 9.41 -16.32 -9.56
CA TYR A 260 9.92 -15.09 -8.93
C TYR A 260 8.82 -14.02 -8.79
N TRP A 261 8.09 -13.74 -9.88
CA TRP A 261 6.92 -12.83 -9.83
C TRP A 261 5.75 -13.41 -9.05
N GLY A 262 5.58 -14.74 -9.06
CA GLY A 262 4.63 -15.44 -8.19
C GLY A 262 4.81 -15.07 -6.72
N TRP A 263 6.04 -15.21 -6.21
CA TRP A 263 6.37 -14.83 -4.82
C TRP A 263 6.32 -13.33 -4.59
N ARG A 264 6.75 -12.50 -5.56
CA ARG A 264 6.68 -11.04 -5.39
C ARG A 264 5.25 -10.52 -5.29
N PHE A 265 4.36 -10.98 -6.16
CA PHE A 265 2.95 -10.62 -6.07
C PHE A 265 2.30 -11.19 -4.81
N ALA A 266 2.71 -12.37 -4.34
CA ALA A 266 2.24 -12.89 -3.05
C ALA A 266 2.68 -11.99 -1.88
N GLY A 267 3.91 -11.49 -1.89
CA GLY A 267 4.42 -10.53 -0.90
C GLY A 267 3.66 -9.21 -0.93
N MET A 268 3.45 -8.63 -2.12
CA MET A 268 2.63 -7.44 -2.30
C MET A 268 1.18 -7.64 -1.85
N ALA A 269 0.58 -8.81 -2.07
CA ALA A 269 -0.75 -9.11 -1.53
C ALA A 269 -0.73 -9.21 0.00
N MET A 270 0.32 -9.83 0.56
CA MET A 270 0.49 -10.01 2.00
C MET A 270 0.59 -8.69 2.74
N HIS A 271 1.24 -7.68 2.13
CA HIS A 271 1.28 -6.31 2.63
C HIS A 271 -0.10 -5.80 3.08
N TYR A 272 -1.08 -5.76 2.17
CA TYR A 272 -2.41 -5.20 2.46
C TYR A 272 -3.19 -6.04 3.47
N VAL A 273 -2.93 -7.35 3.55
CA VAL A 273 -3.52 -8.19 4.60
C VAL A 273 -2.88 -7.90 5.96
N GLN A 274 -1.57 -7.66 6.01
CA GLN A 274 -0.89 -7.20 7.23
C GLN A 274 -1.47 -5.85 7.66
N ASP A 275 -1.66 -4.89 6.75
CA ASP A 275 -2.30 -3.60 7.08
C ASP A 275 -3.64 -3.81 7.79
N LEU A 276 -4.49 -4.67 7.24
CA LEU A 276 -5.81 -4.95 7.83
C LEU A 276 -5.75 -5.70 9.16
N ALA A 277 -4.61 -6.33 9.51
CA ALA A 277 -4.38 -6.88 10.84
C ALA A 277 -3.99 -5.79 11.87
N GLN A 278 -3.66 -4.58 11.41
CA GLN A 278 -3.30 -3.48 12.27
C GLN A 278 -4.56 -2.69 12.70
N PRO A 279 -4.79 -2.45 14.01
CA PRO A 279 -6.06 -1.89 14.49
C PRO A 279 -6.43 -0.51 13.93
N TYR A 280 -5.46 0.39 13.77
CA TYR A 280 -5.64 1.75 13.23
C TYR A 280 -5.86 1.76 11.71
N HIS A 281 -5.47 0.70 11.00
CA HIS A 281 -5.77 0.51 9.57
C HIS A 281 -7.13 -0.19 9.36
N ALA A 282 -7.59 -0.98 10.33
CA ALA A 282 -8.89 -1.65 10.29
C ALA A 282 -10.04 -0.86 10.94
N SER A 283 -9.74 0.19 11.72
CA SER A 283 -10.75 0.99 12.41
C SER A 283 -10.42 2.48 12.50
N ILE A 284 -11.44 3.33 12.34
CA ILE A 284 -11.30 4.80 12.31
C ILE A 284 -10.74 5.34 13.64
N LEU A 285 -11.23 4.81 14.77
CA LEU A 285 -10.79 5.19 16.12
C LEU A 285 -10.80 3.94 17.01
N PRO A 286 -9.74 3.11 16.99
CA PRO A 286 -9.65 1.92 17.82
C PRO A 286 -9.88 2.23 19.30
N GLY A 287 -10.74 1.45 19.96
CA GLY A 287 -11.07 1.63 21.38
C GLY A 287 -12.02 2.80 21.69
N VAL A 288 -12.64 3.42 20.68
CA VAL A 288 -13.69 4.44 20.86
C VAL A 288 -15.04 3.89 20.40
N SER A 289 -16.06 3.96 21.26
CA SER A 289 -17.41 3.52 20.90
C SER A 289 -18.08 4.44 19.88
N THR A 290 -18.98 3.88 19.06
CA THR A 290 -19.77 4.64 18.08
C THR A 290 -20.54 5.80 18.73
N LEU A 291 -21.13 5.59 19.92
CA LEU A 291 -21.85 6.64 20.64
C LEU A 291 -20.93 7.81 20.99
N ARG A 292 -19.71 7.53 21.45
CA ARG A 292 -18.72 8.56 21.78
C ARG A 292 -18.26 9.31 20.53
N MET A 293 -18.07 8.61 19.42
CA MET A 293 -17.73 9.23 18.12
C MET A 293 -18.84 10.18 17.65
N ILE A 294 -20.10 9.74 17.70
CA ILE A 294 -21.25 10.56 17.34
C ILE A 294 -21.34 11.78 18.25
N ALA A 295 -21.28 11.59 19.58
CA ALA A 295 -21.36 12.69 20.54
C ALA A 295 -20.25 13.73 20.32
N ALA A 296 -19.01 13.30 20.12
CA ALA A 296 -17.89 14.19 19.83
C ALA A 296 -18.06 14.93 18.50
N ASN A 297 -18.57 14.27 17.46
CA ASN A 297 -18.82 14.93 16.18
C ASN A 297 -20.01 15.90 16.24
N THR A 298 -21.09 15.56 16.94
CA THR A 298 -22.23 16.44 17.17
C THR A 298 -21.80 17.69 17.95
N ALA A 299 -21.00 17.53 19.00
CA ALA A 299 -20.41 18.65 19.75
C ALA A 299 -19.58 19.55 18.84
N ALA A 300 -18.75 18.97 17.96
CA ALA A 300 -17.96 19.73 17.00
C ALA A 300 -18.82 20.49 15.98
N MET A 301 -19.95 19.91 15.53
CA MET A 301 -20.89 20.55 14.60
C MET A 301 -21.56 21.79 15.21
N VAL A 302 -21.80 21.81 16.53
CA VAL A 302 -22.34 22.98 17.24
C VAL A 302 -21.24 23.93 17.76
N GLY A 303 -19.98 23.72 17.35
CA GLY A 303 -18.85 24.61 17.60
C GLY A 303 -17.90 24.19 18.71
N TRP A 304 -18.21 23.15 19.49
CA TRP A 304 -17.33 22.63 20.54
C TRP A 304 -16.42 21.52 20.02
N LYS A 305 -15.29 21.92 19.43
CA LYS A 305 -14.38 21.00 18.72
C LYS A 305 -13.42 20.21 19.62
N GLY A 306 -13.15 20.70 20.83
CA GLY A 306 -12.13 20.14 21.75
C GLY A 306 -12.20 18.62 21.95
N PRO A 307 -13.38 18.02 22.21
CA PRO A 307 -13.49 16.56 22.37
C PRO A 307 -13.08 15.78 21.13
N LYS A 308 -13.47 16.24 19.93
CA LYS A 308 -13.11 15.62 18.66
C LYS A 308 -11.61 15.74 18.41
N ASP A 309 -11.06 16.93 18.60
CA ASP A 309 -9.63 17.20 18.37
C ASP A 309 -8.75 16.34 19.31
N ALA A 310 -9.12 16.24 20.59
CA ALA A 310 -8.42 15.38 21.55
C ALA A 310 -8.48 13.89 21.18
N MET A 311 -9.62 13.42 20.65
CA MET A 311 -9.76 12.05 20.17
C MET A 311 -8.86 11.75 18.97
N VAL A 312 -8.79 12.67 18.00
CA VAL A 312 -7.92 12.55 16.84
C VAL A 312 -6.45 12.51 17.28
N VAL A 313 -6.01 13.46 18.12
CA VAL A 313 -4.63 13.50 18.63
C VAL A 313 -4.26 12.22 19.37
N LEU A 314 -5.15 11.72 20.25
CA LEU A 314 -4.88 10.49 20.98
C LEU A 314 -4.77 9.29 20.04
N ALA A 315 -5.64 9.19 19.04
CA ALA A 315 -5.60 8.11 18.05
C ALA A 315 -4.30 8.16 17.23
N SER A 316 -3.92 9.35 16.74
CA SER A 316 -2.65 9.53 16.02
C SER A 316 -1.43 9.17 16.86
N ASN A 317 -1.39 9.60 18.12
CA ASN A 317 -0.26 9.28 19.01
C ASN A 317 -0.16 7.78 19.30
N ARG A 318 -1.30 7.11 19.54
CA ARG A 318 -1.31 5.67 19.77
C ARG A 318 -0.97 4.88 18.52
N HIS A 319 -1.38 5.37 17.34
CA HIS A 319 -1.00 4.78 16.06
C HIS A 319 0.53 4.71 15.95
N LEU A 320 1.19 5.87 16.06
CA LEU A 320 2.65 5.99 16.00
C LEU A 320 3.37 5.19 17.11
N ALA A 321 2.81 5.18 18.33
CA ALA A 321 3.40 4.43 19.43
C ALA A 321 3.35 2.91 19.19
N PHE A 322 2.26 2.41 18.60
CA PHE A 322 2.09 0.99 18.31
C PHE A 322 3.02 0.53 17.18
N GLU A 323 3.11 1.30 16.08
CA GLU A 323 4.07 1.06 14.99
C GLU A 323 5.51 1.05 15.51
N ARG A 324 5.89 2.05 16.32
CA ARG A 324 7.25 2.11 16.86
C ARG A 324 7.56 0.97 17.81
N TYR A 325 6.58 0.55 18.61
CA TYR A 325 6.75 -0.60 19.49
C TYR A 325 6.97 -1.88 18.69
N GLU A 326 6.18 -2.09 17.63
CA GLU A 326 6.35 -3.21 16.71
C GLU A 326 7.74 -3.18 16.06
N ALA A 327 8.15 -2.06 15.48
CA ALA A 327 9.47 -1.87 14.89
C ALA A 327 10.61 -2.32 15.81
N LEU A 328 10.54 -1.93 17.09
CA LEU A 328 11.56 -2.27 18.08
C LEU A 328 11.56 -3.75 18.46
N LEU A 329 10.43 -4.44 18.34
CA LEU A 329 10.33 -5.88 18.58
C LEU A 329 10.85 -6.69 17.40
N ILE A 330 10.43 -6.39 16.18
CA ILE A 330 10.75 -7.21 15.00
C ILE A 330 12.22 -7.12 14.56
N HIS A 331 12.91 -6.04 14.96
CA HIS A 331 14.34 -5.84 14.70
C HIS A 331 15.26 -6.37 15.82
N ARG A 332 14.71 -6.95 16.90
CA ARG A 332 15.49 -7.34 18.09
C ARG A 332 16.09 -8.74 18.04
N ASP A 333 15.68 -9.57 17.08
CA ASP A 333 16.08 -10.97 16.88
C ASP A 333 16.73 -11.21 15.51
#